data_AF-A0AAW9T9T2-F1
#
_entry.id   AF-A0AAW9T9T2-F1
#
_cell.length_a   1.000
_cell.length_b   1.000
_cell.length_c   1.000
_cell.angle_alpha   90.00
_cell.angle_beta   90.00
_cell.angle_gamma   90.00
#
_symmetry.space_group_name_H-M   'P 1'
#
loop_
_entity.id
_entity.type
_entity.pdbx_description
1 polymer ?
#
loop_
_entity_poly.entity_id
_entity_poly.type
_entity_poly.pdbx_seq_one_letter_code
_entity_poly.pdbx_strand_id
1 'polypeptide(L)' 'MLRLSYLMQHPLCEVCLSKGIVKAAIDVHHKDSFLNYFGDKRIEVAYNYDNLLAVCKQCHADIHKNGTSHG' A
#
# COMPACT_ATOMS: atom_id res chain seq x y z
N MET A 1 -4.42 -2.38 13.43
CA MET A 1 -4.86 -3.75 13.12
C MET A 1 -4.85 -4.02 11.62
N LEU A 2 -5.56 -3.24 10.78
CA LEU A 2 -5.70 -3.47 9.33
C LEU A 2 -4.39 -3.66 8.55
N ARG A 3 -3.38 -2.78 8.74
CA ARG A 3 -2.09 -2.90 8.05
C ARG A 3 -1.34 -4.19 8.39
N LEU A 4 -1.32 -4.57 9.67
CA LEU A 4 -0.66 -5.79 10.11
C LEU A 4 -1.37 -7.03 9.56
N SER A 5 -2.70 -7.07 9.61
CA SER A 5 -3.47 -8.18 9.03
C SER A 5 -3.30 -8.29 7.52
N TYR A 6 -3.15 -7.17 6.81
CA TYR A 6 -2.88 -7.18 5.37
C TYR A 6 -1.47 -7.76 5.10
N LEU A 7 -0.44 -7.31 5.82
CA LEU A 7 0.93 -7.85 5.68
C LEU A 7 1.03 -9.35 6.00
N MET A 8 0.28 -9.84 6.98
CA MET A 8 0.26 -11.28 7.30
C MET A 8 -0.35 -12.12 6.18
N GLN A 9 -1.35 -11.59 5.46
CA GLN A 9 -1.98 -12.26 4.32
C GLN A 9 -1.17 -12.09 3.02
N HIS A 10 -0.44 -10.97 2.91
CA HIS A 10 0.36 -10.59 1.75
C HIS A 10 1.83 -10.40 2.16
N PRO A 11 2.55 -11.49 2.49
CA PRO A 11 3.91 -11.40 3.03
C PRO A 11 4.96 -10.99 2.00
N LEU A 12 4.62 -11.01 0.71
CA LEU A 12 5.51 -10.62 -0.38
C LEU A 12 5.12 -9.25 -0.93
N CYS A 13 6.12 -8.52 -1.40
CA CYS A 13 5.94 -7.27 -2.12
C CYS A 13 5.20 -7.56 -3.43
N GLU A 14 3.96 -7.09 -3.54
CA GLU A 14 3.07 -7.34 -4.67
C GLU A 14 3.64 -6.79 -5.98
N VAL A 15 4.37 -5.67 -5.91
CA VAL A 15 5.07 -5.05 -7.06
C VAL A 15 6.28 -5.87 -7.52
N CYS A 16 6.97 -6.54 -6.60
CA CYS A 16 8.07 -7.42 -6.97
C CYS A 16 7.54 -8.73 -7.52
N LEU A 17 6.49 -9.27 -6.88
CA LEU A 17 5.86 -10.52 -7.28
C LEU A 17 5.30 -10.45 -8.71
N SER A 18 4.69 -9.33 -9.10
CA SER A 18 4.22 -9.10 -10.48
C SER A 18 5.34 -9.09 -11.53
N LYS A 19 6.59 -8.92 -11.10
CA LYS A 19 7.80 -8.98 -11.93
C LYS A 19 8.53 -10.33 -11.80
N GLY A 20 7.94 -11.31 -11.12
CA GLY A 20 8.57 -12.60 -10.82
C GLY A 20 9.68 -12.55 -9.77
N ILE A 21 9.77 -11.46 -9.01
CA ILE A 21 10.81 -11.26 -7.98
C ILE A 21 10.22 -11.59 -6.61
N VAL A 22 10.80 -12.55 -5.90
CA VAL A 22 10.42 -12.88 -4.52
C VAL A 22 11.12 -11.92 -3.56
N LYS A 23 10.37 -11.03 -2.93
CA LYS A 23 10.87 -10.08 -1.94
C LYS A 23 9.82 -9.86 -0.86
N ALA A 24 10.22 -9.86 0.41
CA ALA A 24 9.29 -9.64 1.52
C ALA A 24 8.67 -8.24 1.48
N ALA A 25 7.38 -8.16 1.77
CA ALA A 25 6.72 -6.90 2.11
C ALA A 25 7.02 -6.54 3.56
N ILE A 26 7.25 -5.25 3.81
CA ILE A 26 7.47 -4.72 5.16
C ILE A 26 6.64 -3.47 5.45
N ASP A 27 5.98 -2.93 4.41
CA ASP A 27 5.08 -1.78 4.50
C ASP A 27 3.79 -2.06 3.71
N VAL A 28 2.75 -1.29 4.03
CA VAL A 28 1.49 -1.25 3.26
C VAL A 28 1.31 0.15 2.71
N HIS A 29 1.14 0.23 1.40
CA HIS A 29 0.84 1.45 0.67
C HIS A 29 -0.65 1.53 0.34
N HIS A 30 -1.19 2.75 0.30
CA HIS A 30 -2.54 3.03 -0.17
C HIS A 30 -2.50 3.36 -1.67
N LYS A 31 -3.11 2.55 -2.54
CA LYS A 31 -3.08 2.72 -4.01
C LYS A 31 -3.59 4.09 -4.44
N ASP A 32 -4.66 4.54 -3.80
CA ASP A 32 -5.19 5.90 -3.87
C ASP A 32 -5.11 6.55 -2.49
N SER A 33 -4.56 7.76 -2.44
CA SER A 33 -4.43 8.47 -1.19
C SER A 33 -5.78 8.77 -0.59
N PHE A 34 -5.95 8.37 0.67
CA PHE A 34 -7.05 8.91 1.45
C PHE A 34 -6.92 10.44 1.66
N LEU A 35 -5.72 11.03 1.47
CA LEU A 35 -5.53 12.48 1.50
C LEU A 35 -6.18 13.23 0.33
N ASN A 36 -6.57 12.52 -0.73
CA ASN A 36 -7.31 13.10 -1.86
C ASN A 36 -8.79 13.37 -1.50
N TYR A 37 -9.24 12.93 -0.32
CA TYR A 37 -10.64 12.96 0.08
C TYR A 37 -10.85 13.71 1.40
N PHE A 38 -12.10 14.12 1.65
CA PHE A 38 -12.52 14.83 2.85
C PHE A 38 -13.75 14.15 3.49
N GLY A 39 -14.02 14.48 4.76
CA GLY A 39 -15.16 13.95 5.52
C GLY A 39 -15.16 12.42 5.61
N ASP A 40 -16.35 11.82 5.61
CA ASP A 40 -16.52 10.37 5.75
C ASP A 40 -15.83 9.58 4.63
N LYS A 41 -15.75 10.16 3.42
CA LYS A 41 -15.09 9.52 2.29
C LYS A 41 -13.60 9.28 2.54
N ARG A 42 -12.93 10.20 3.26
CA ARG A 42 -11.53 10.02 3.67
C ARG A 42 -11.36 8.79 4.54
N ILE A 43 -12.27 8.58 5.49
CA ILE A 43 -12.23 7.43 6.39
C ILE A 43 -12.51 6.14 5.59
N GLU A 44 -13.52 6.15 4.72
CA GLU A 44 -13.85 5.03 3.84
C GLU A 44 -12.63 4.60 3.00
N VAL A 45 -11.96 5.54 2.34
CA VAL A 45 -10.79 5.26 1.49
C VAL A 45 -9.57 4.82 2.31
N ALA A 46 -9.38 5.37 3.52
CA ALA A 46 -8.26 5.01 4.39
C ALA A 46 -8.34 3.57 4.91
N TYR A 47 -9.55 3.04 5.10
CA TYR A 47 -9.79 1.68 5.62
C TYR A 47 -10.28 0.68 4.57
N ASN A 48 -10.40 1.09 3.30
CA ASN A 48 -10.73 0.18 2.21
C ASN A 48 -9.59 -0.84 2.00
N TYR A 49 -9.89 -2.13 2.22
CA TYR A 49 -8.93 -3.22 2.06
C TYR A 49 -8.41 -3.32 0.61
N ASP A 50 -9.26 -3.08 -0.39
CA ASP A 50 -8.90 -3.16 -1.81
C ASP A 50 -7.98 -2.00 -2.23
N ASN A 51 -7.94 -0.94 -1.43
CA ASN A 51 -7.05 0.21 -1.61
C ASN A 51 -5.65 -0.03 -1.03
N LEU A 52 -5.35 -1.21 -0.47
CA LEU A 52 -4.04 -1.52 0.11
C LEU A 52 -3.14 -2.28 -0.87
N LEU A 53 -1.83 -2.16 -0.66
CA LEU A 53 -0.79 -2.83 -1.42
C LEU A 53 0.40 -3.15 -0.51
N ALA A 54 0.76 -4.43 -0.37
CA ALA A 54 1.93 -4.85 0.40
C ALA A 54 3.20 -4.64 -0.42
N VAL A 55 4.16 -3.88 0.11
CA VAL A 55 5.36 -3.46 -0.61
C VAL A 55 6.63 -3.57 0.24
N CYS A 56 7.77 -3.74 -0.43
CA CYS A 56 9.07 -3.56 0.20
C CYS A 56 9.41 -2.06 0.28
N LYS A 57 10.35 -1.68 1.15
CA LYS A 57 10.81 -0.28 1.31
C LYS A 57 11.19 0.41 -0.01
N GLN A 58 11.88 -0.29 -0.89
CA GLN A 58 12.31 0.26 -2.18
C GLN A 58 11.10 0.62 -3.06
N CYS A 59 10.20 -0.34 -3.27
CA CYS A 59 9.00 -0.11 -4.06
C CYS A 59 8.11 0.96 -3.43
N HIS A 60 7.99 0.98 -2.10
CA HIS A 60 7.23 2.01 -1.39
C HIS A 60 7.79 3.41 -1.68
N ALA A 61 9.10 3.60 -1.58
CA ALA A 61 9.75 4.87 -1.89
C ALA A 61 9.60 5.26 -3.38
N ASP A 62 9.72 4.30 -4.29
CA ASP A 62 9.61 4.56 -5.74
C ASP A 62 8.18 4.97 -6.14
N ILE A 63 7.17 4.35 -5.52
CA ILE A 63 5.76 4.69 -5.70
C ILE A 63 5.49 6.14 -5.28
N HIS A 64 5.99 6.57 -4.11
CA HIS A 64 5.88 7.96 -3.65
C HIS A 64 6.61 8.95 -4.57
N LYS A 65 7.80 8.58 -5.07
CA LYS A 65 8.56 9.42 -6.02
C LYS A 65 7.83 9.59 -7.36
N ASN A 66 7.08 8.58 -7.80
CA ASN A 66 6.43 8.55 -9.11
C ASN A 66 4.98 9.09 -9.09
N GLY A 67 4.52 9.65 -7.97
CA GLY A 67 3.34 10.54 -7.94
C GLY A 67 2.09 10.01 -7.23
N THR A 68 2.08 8.79 -6.67
CA THR A 68 0.98 8.37 -5.80
C THR A 68 1.27 8.79 -4.36
N SER A 69 0.90 10.05 -4.09
CA SER A 69 0.56 10.63 -2.80
C SER A 69 1.42 10.28 -1.58
N HIS A 70 2.08 11.32 -1.06
CA HIS A 70 2.78 11.34 0.21
C HIS A 70 1.86 10.87 1.34
N GLY A 71 2.30 9.85 2.08
CA GLY A 71 1.69 9.39 3.33
C GLY A 71 2.78 9.11 4.35
#